data_AF-A0A8J1VWX9-F1
#
_entry.id   AF-A0A8J1VWX9-F1
#
_cell.length_a   1.000
_cell.length_b   1.000
_cell.length_c   1.000
_cell.angle_alpha   90.00
_cell.angle_beta   90.00
_cell.angle_gamma   90.00
#
_symmetry.space_group_name_H-M   'P 1'
#
loop_
_entity.id
_entity.type
_entity.pdbx_description
1 polymer ?
#
loop_
_entity_poly.entity_id
_entity_poly.type
_entity_poly.pdbx_seq_one_letter_code
_entity_poly.pdbx_strand_id
1 'polypeptide(L)'
;MQWLRDFPDARLCELCCIPGAHHSATAADGGNLLDPKRLVWNLYCQTQSMTVKQQLQAGVRMLDLRVEKEPPFAVAHRFRHPCDEA
;
A
#
# COMPACT_ATOMS: atom_id res chain seq x y z
N MET A 1 -18.53 -0.44 4.47
CA MET A 1 -18.27 -0.71 5.90
C MET A 1 -17.88 0.58 6.60
N GLN A 2 -18.52 0.89 7.73
CA GLN A 2 -18.28 2.12 8.51
C GLN A 2 -18.11 1.81 10.00
N TRP A 3 -17.31 0.79 10.33
CA TRP A 3 -17.12 0.30 11.71
C TRP A 3 -16.65 1.38 12.71
N LEU A 4 -15.96 2.43 12.24
CA LEU A 4 -15.59 3.56 13.10
C LEU A 4 -16.81 4.37 13.60
N ARG A 5 -17.95 4.33 12.91
CA ARG A 5 -19.16 5.06 13.34
C ARG A 5 -19.77 4.48 14.61
N ASP A 6 -19.51 3.22 14.89
CA ASP A 6 -19.95 2.55 16.12
C ASP A 6 -19.15 3.03 17.35
N PHE A 7 -18.10 3.82 17.12
CA PHE A 7 -17.25 4.45 18.13
C PHE A 7 -17.26 5.98 17.97
N PRO A 8 -18.42 6.66 18.16
CA PRO A 8 -18.59 8.07 17.81
C PRO A 8 -17.66 9.03 18.58
N ASP A 9 -17.20 8.62 19.77
CA ASP A 9 -16.34 9.43 20.65
C ASP A 9 -14.92 8.87 20.81
N ALA A 10 -14.62 7.70 20.23
CA ALA A 10 -13.29 7.13 20.41
C ALA A 10 -12.27 7.95 19.61
N ARG A 11 -11.28 8.51 20.32
CA ARG A 11 -10.07 8.97 19.64
C ARG A 11 -9.45 7.73 19.00
N LEU A 12 -9.00 7.82 17.74
CA LEU A 12 -8.36 6.68 17.06
C LEU A 12 -7.26 6.04 17.93
N CYS A 13 -6.51 6.84 18.68
CA CYS A 13 -5.46 6.35 19.60
C CYS A 13 -5.99 5.58 20.82
N GLU A 14 -7.28 5.67 21.14
CA GLU A 14 -7.95 4.92 22.23
C GLU A 14 -8.48 3.57 21.76
N LEU A 15 -8.53 3.34 20.44
CA LEU A 15 -8.92 2.05 19.89
C LEU A 15 -7.76 1.07 20.05
N CYS A 16 -7.97 0.00 20.81
CA CYS A 16 -6.95 -1.03 21.04
C CYS A 16 -6.53 -1.76 19.76
N CYS A 17 -7.41 -1.83 18.75
CA CYS A 17 -7.21 -2.63 17.54
C CYS A 17 -7.65 -1.84 16.30
N ILE A 18 -6.72 -1.14 15.64
CA ILE A 18 -6.96 -0.52 14.34
C ILE A 18 -6.27 -1.34 13.23
N PRO A 19 -7.01 -1.84 12.23
CA PRO A 19 -6.39 -2.55 11.11
C PRO A 19 -5.50 -1.62 10.28
N GLY A 20 -4.27 -2.08 10.01
CA GLY A 20 -3.30 -1.41 9.16
C GLY A 20 -2.84 -2.27 7.99
N ALA A 21 -2.33 -1.63 6.94
CA ALA A 21 -1.76 -2.31 5.77
C ALA A 21 -0.31 -1.86 5.52
N HIS A 22 0.63 -2.80 5.60
CA HIS A 22 2.05 -2.55 5.35
C HIS A 22 2.32 -2.29 3.86
N HIS A 23 3.06 -1.22 3.55
CA HIS A 23 3.31 -0.76 2.17
C HIS A 23 2.02 -0.74 1.33
N SER A 24 1.03 0.07 1.75
CA SER A 24 -0.36 -0.04 1.34
C SER A 24 -0.62 0.13 -0.17
N ALA A 25 0.28 0.79 -0.89
CA ALA A 25 0.08 1.17 -2.28
C ALA A 25 0.90 0.32 -3.26
N THR A 26 1.05 -0.97 -2.98
CA THR A 26 1.81 -1.91 -3.81
C THR A 26 0.96 -2.84 -4.64
N ALA A 27 -0.37 -2.75 -4.54
CA ALA A 27 -1.26 -3.53 -5.37
C ALA A 27 -0.97 -3.25 -6.84
N ALA A 28 -0.57 -4.29 -7.56
CA ALA A 28 -0.31 -4.19 -8.98
C ALA A 28 -1.61 -3.76 -9.67
N ASP A 29 -1.59 -2.62 -10.35
CA ASP A 29 -2.54 -2.36 -11.42
C ASP A 29 -2.32 -3.47 -12.43
N GLY A 30 -3.31 -4.35 -12.59
CA GLY A 30 -3.28 -5.68 -13.23
C GLY A 30 -2.83 -5.72 -14.69
N GLY A 31 -1.68 -5.12 -15.00
CA GLY A 31 -1.03 -5.20 -16.30
C GLY A 31 -0.30 -6.52 -16.46
N ASN A 32 0.33 -6.65 -17.63
CA ASN A 32 0.76 -7.94 -18.14
C ASN A 32 1.73 -8.66 -17.18
N LEU A 33 1.25 -9.73 -16.54
CA LEU A 33 2.05 -10.61 -15.68
C LEU A 33 3.18 -11.33 -16.43
N LEU A 34 3.17 -11.26 -17.77
CA LEU A 34 4.22 -11.80 -18.62
C LEU A 34 5.40 -10.84 -18.83
N ASP A 35 5.31 -9.59 -18.36
CA ASP A 35 6.49 -8.70 -18.31
C ASP A 35 7.44 -9.19 -17.20
N PRO A 36 8.65 -9.68 -17.54
CA PRO A 36 9.60 -10.21 -16.55
C PRO A 36 9.95 -9.20 -15.45
N LYS A 37 9.99 -7.90 -15.77
CA LYS A 37 10.28 -6.85 -14.77
C LYS A 37 9.14 -6.73 -13.75
N ARG A 38 7.88 -6.83 -14.21
CA ARG A 38 6.70 -6.85 -13.32
C ARG A 38 6.64 -8.12 -12.49
N LEU A 39 7.04 -9.27 -13.04
CA LEU A 39 7.09 -10.52 -12.28
C LEU A 39 8.06 -10.43 -11.11
N VAL A 40 9.30 -9.96 -11.35
CA VAL A 40 10.30 -9.73 -10.30
C VAL A 40 9.79 -8.72 -9.28
N TRP A 41 9.22 -7.61 -9.74
CA TRP A 41 8.61 -6.62 -8.86
C TRP A 41 7.53 -7.23 -7.94
N ASN A 42 6.60 -8.01 -8.48
CA ASN A 42 5.52 -8.59 -7.69
C ASN A 42 6.06 -9.58 -6.64
N LEU A 43 7.12 -10.33 -6.96
CA LEU A 43 7.72 -11.29 -6.03
C LEU A 43 8.42 -10.61 -4.84
N TYR A 44 9.08 -9.47 -5.06
CA TYR A 44 9.90 -8.83 -4.03
C TYR A 44 9.26 -7.60 -3.37
N CYS A 45 8.37 -6.91 -4.08
CA CYS A 45 7.88 -5.58 -3.69
C CYS A 45 6.39 -5.54 -3.39
N GLN A 46 5.58 -6.45 -3.97
CA GLN A 46 4.15 -6.44 -3.76
C GLN A 46 3.78 -6.99 -2.38
N THR A 47 3.18 -6.15 -1.54
CA THR A 47 2.69 -6.54 -0.20
C THR A 47 1.18 -6.56 -0.11
N GLN A 48 0.48 -5.93 -1.06
CA GLN A 48 -0.97 -5.82 -1.08
C GLN A 48 -1.53 -6.36 -2.39
N SER A 49 -2.66 -7.06 -2.31
CA SER A 49 -3.46 -7.48 -3.47
C SER A 49 -4.64 -6.54 -3.76
N MET A 50 -5.00 -5.70 -2.79
CA MET A 50 -6.09 -4.72 -2.87
C MET A 50 -5.54 -3.32 -3.07
N THR A 51 -6.15 -2.53 -3.95
CA THR A 51 -5.89 -1.08 -4.05
C THR A 51 -6.18 -0.38 -2.71
N VAL A 52 -5.60 0.80 -2.50
CA VAL A 52 -5.86 1.61 -1.28
C VAL A 52 -7.36 1.83 -1.07
N LYS A 53 -8.11 2.10 -2.15
CA LYS A 53 -9.57 2.26 -2.09
C LYS A 53 -10.26 1.00 -1.56
N GLN A 54 -9.87 -0.18 -2.06
CA GLN A 54 -10.43 -1.46 -1.61
C GLN A 54 -10.06 -1.76 -0.15
N GLN A 55 -8.83 -1.46 0.28
CA GLN A 55 -8.41 -1.61 1.68
C GLN A 55 -9.27 -0.74 2.62
N LEU A 56 -9.53 0.52 2.24
CA LEU A 56 -10.41 1.41 3.00
C LEU A 56 -11.85 0.88 3.08
N GLN A 57 -12.35 0.30 1.99
CA GLN A 57 -13.67 -0.35 1.95
C GLN A 57 -13.72 -1.62 2.82
N ALA A 58 -12.62 -2.37 2.91
CA ALA A 58 -12.49 -3.56 3.75
C ALA A 58 -12.35 -3.23 5.25
N GLY A 59 -12.02 -1.99 5.60
CA GLY A 59 -11.95 -1.52 6.99
C GLY A 59 -10.57 -1.10 7.47
N VAL A 60 -9.54 -1.12 6.62
CA VAL A 60 -8.20 -0.61 6.97
C VAL A 60 -8.27 0.89 7.27
N ARG A 61 -7.59 1.33 8.34
CA ARG A 61 -7.53 2.75 8.74
C ARG A 61 -6.13 3.25 9.05
N MET A 62 -5.12 2.37 9.09
CA MET A 62 -3.71 2.76 9.11
C MET A 62 -3.06 2.38 7.78
N LEU A 63 -2.55 3.38 7.06
CA LEU A 63 -1.90 3.20 5.76
C LEU A 63 -0.41 3.53 5.89
N ASP A 64 0.44 2.59 5.48
CA ASP A 64 1.88 2.77 5.36
C ASP A 64 2.23 3.15 3.92
N LEU A 65 2.38 4.45 3.67
CA LEU A 65 2.71 5.00 2.36
C LEU A 65 4.20 5.34 2.30
N ARG A 66 4.84 4.88 1.22
CA ARG A 66 6.22 5.20 0.89
C ARG A 66 6.21 6.17 -0.29
N VAL A 67 6.89 7.29 -0.16
CA VAL A 67 6.90 8.36 -1.19
C VAL A 67 8.32 8.67 -1.62
N GLU A 68 8.47 9.09 -2.87
CA GLU A 68 9.74 9.63 -3.33
C GLU A 68 10.09 10.92 -2.60
N LYS A 69 11.39 11.19 -2.49
CA LYS A 69 11.91 12.39 -1.83
C LYS A 69 11.69 13.66 -2.66
N GLU A 70 11.64 13.53 -3.99
CA GLU A 70 11.60 14.66 -4.92
C GLU A 70 10.22 14.81 -5.57
N PRO A 71 9.76 16.05 -5.84
CA PRO A 71 8.54 16.30 -6.59
C PRO A 71 8.62 15.78 -8.04
N PRO A 72 7.50 15.32 -8.63
CA PRO A 72 6.21 15.13 -7.99
C PRO A 72 6.27 13.92 -7.05
N PHE A 73 5.93 14.08 -5.76
CA PHE A 73 6.03 13.03 -4.75
C PHE A 73 5.20 11.81 -5.17
N ALA A 74 5.84 10.87 -5.87
CA ALA A 74 5.22 9.66 -6.34
C ALA A 74 5.21 8.64 -5.20
N VAL A 75 4.15 7.84 -5.11
CA VAL A 75 4.15 6.70 -4.20
C VAL A 75 5.14 5.69 -4.74
N ALA A 76 6.23 5.48 -4.01
CA ALA A 76 7.36 4.70 -4.46
C ALA A 76 7.64 3.54 -3.54
N HIS A 77 7.84 2.38 -4.16
CA HIS A 77 8.60 1.31 -3.56
C HIS A 77 9.97 1.34 -4.23
N ARG A 78 10.99 1.92 -3.59
CA ARG A 78 12.33 1.91 -4.19
C ARG A 78 12.93 0.51 -4.02
N PHE A 79 12.65 -0.38 -4.97
CA PHE A 79 13.65 -1.34 -5.38
C PHE A 79 14.46 -0.65 -6.49
N ARG A 80 15.66 -0.16 -6.16
CA ARG A 80 16.65 0.04 -7.23
C ARG A 80 16.98 -1.36 -7.71
N HIS A 81 16.61 -1.71 -8.93
CA HIS A 81 17.10 -2.96 -9.49
C HIS A 81 18.62 -2.82 -9.59
N PRO A 82 19.43 -3.84 -9.24
CA PRO A 82 20.88 -3.79 -9.45
C PRO A 82 21.30 -3.55 -10.92
N CYS A 83 20.34 -3.63 -11.85
CA CYS A 83 20.54 -3.37 -13.28
C CYS A 83 20.14 -1.96 -13.71
N ASP A 84 19.59 -1.14 -12.80
CA ASP A 84 19.32 0.28 -13.07
C ASP A 84 20.60 1.14 -12.87
N GLU A 85 21.70 0.53 -12.39
CA GLU A 85 23.01 1.15 -12.16
C GLU A 85 24.13 0.56 -13.06
N ALA A 86 23.78 -0.24 -14.08
CA ALA A 86 24.72 -0.86 -15.02
C ALA A 86 24.63 -0.28 -16.44
#